data_AF-K3X4Q1-F1
#
_entry.id   AF-K3X4Q1-F1
#
_cell.length_a   1.000
_cell.length_b   1.000
_cell.length_c   1.000
_cell.angle_alpha   90.00
_cell.angle_beta   90.00
_cell.angle_gamma   90.00
#
_symmetry.space_group_name_H-M   'P 1'
#
loop_
_entity.id
_entity.type
_entity.pdbx_description
1 polymer ?
#
loop_
_entity_poly.entity_id
_entity_poly.type
_entity_poly.pdbx_seq_one_letter_code
_entity_poly.pdbx_strand_id
1 'polypeptide(L)'
;MDATQSVEGAPSERLHEALVLLLRSWREDDRMATAQRWVDAIHAAFYAPTTQRGASMSKFQELEVVLTRVFGTLRQHHDEGCDGEDAVQLLWTCMVDVVLLLAQEQPPPPAAGHDGRSDNAAQNDSAKQHTKKANKKRVQPYTPLAFVVLCALKKFASQQESGDAGGATSSATVRVKSNAALTAFCQRGLEIPEAVDQKLLVEILDLFQLTHFDAALVLAACDRHVRTKSYSAAVKLCTLCRHVEWPFADIVKSMAQAKDWVSAELLVRNCERSNETTLAKLLIDEAIALREFKRVHRLVEAFNLSQDYLDL
;
A
#
# COMPACT_ATOMS: atom_id res chain seq x y z
N MET A 1 29.13 32.88 -14.41
CA MET A 1 29.23 31.96 -15.57
C MET A 1 29.14 30.56 -15.00
N ASP A 2 27.92 30.03 -15.01
CA ASP A 2 27.59 28.69 -14.54
C ASP A 2 28.21 27.64 -15.47
N ALA A 3 28.95 26.71 -14.88
CA ALA A 3 29.28 25.45 -15.51
C ALA A 3 28.29 24.41 -14.98
N THR A 4 27.22 24.17 -15.73
CA THR A 4 26.39 22.98 -15.65
C THR A 4 27.28 21.74 -15.79
N GLN A 5 27.66 21.13 -14.66
CA GLN A 5 28.15 19.77 -14.64
C GLN A 5 26.97 18.86 -14.98
N SER A 6 26.90 18.45 -16.24
CA SER A 6 26.01 17.39 -16.68
C SER A 6 26.49 16.09 -16.04
N VAL A 7 25.76 15.61 -15.04
CA VAL A 7 25.98 14.28 -14.43
C VAL A 7 25.71 13.22 -15.50
N GLU A 8 26.76 12.70 -16.12
CA GLU A 8 26.73 11.53 -17.01
C GLU A 8 26.56 10.24 -16.17
N GLY A 9 25.43 10.11 -15.48
CA GLY A 9 25.04 8.88 -14.77
C GLY A 9 23.94 8.13 -15.52
N ALA A 10 23.79 6.84 -15.21
CA ALA A 10 22.61 6.08 -15.64
C ALA A 10 21.31 6.75 -15.11
N PRO A 11 20.16 6.63 -15.79
CA PRO A 11 18.91 7.28 -15.34
C PRO A 11 18.55 7.00 -13.87
N SER A 12 18.84 5.78 -13.41
CA SER A 12 18.65 5.34 -12.02
C SER A 12 19.61 6.02 -11.02
N GLU A 13 20.84 6.32 -11.42
CA GLU A 13 21.81 7.05 -10.60
C GLU A 13 21.44 8.51 -10.46
N ARG A 14 20.99 9.15 -11.54
CA ARG A 14 20.51 10.54 -11.50
C ARG A 14 19.29 10.69 -10.59
N LEU A 15 18.35 9.73 -10.65
CA LEU A 15 17.21 9.72 -9.74
C LEU A 15 17.69 9.55 -8.29
N HIS A 16 18.59 8.60 -8.03
CA HIS A 16 19.13 8.38 -6.68
C HIS A 16 19.77 9.65 -6.11
N GLU A 17 20.67 10.30 -6.85
CA GLU A 17 21.33 11.53 -6.42
C GLU A 17 20.34 12.68 -6.20
N ALA A 18 19.40 12.87 -7.13
CA ALA A 18 18.38 13.91 -7.00
C ALA A 18 17.52 13.75 -5.74
N LEU A 19 17.06 12.53 -5.45
CA LEU A 19 16.25 12.25 -4.28
C LEU A 19 17.04 12.41 -2.97
N VAL A 20 18.31 11.97 -2.93
CA VAL A 20 19.19 12.18 -1.77
C VAL A 20 19.39 13.68 -1.50
N LEU A 21 19.63 14.49 -2.54
CA LEU A 21 19.79 15.95 -2.40
C LEU A 21 18.51 16.66 -1.94
N LEU A 22 17.35 16.24 -2.45
CA LEU A 22 16.07 16.79 -2.02
C LEU A 22 15.82 16.56 -0.53
N LEU A 23 16.15 15.38 0.02
CA LEU A 23 15.97 15.17 1.46
C LEU A 23 17.04 15.88 2.30
N ARG A 24 18.28 16.00 1.83
CA ARG A 24 19.31 16.78 2.52
C ARG A 24 18.98 18.27 2.60
N SER A 25 18.21 18.78 1.66
CA SER A 25 17.74 20.17 1.66
C SER A 25 16.40 20.35 2.37
N TRP A 26 15.85 19.29 2.98
CA TRP A 26 14.56 19.31 3.65
C TRP A 26 14.54 20.30 4.82
N ARG A 27 13.53 21.15 4.83
CA ARG A 27 13.22 22.09 5.92
C ARG A 27 11.74 21.97 6.22
N GLU A 28 11.36 22.03 7.50
CA GLU A 28 9.96 21.95 7.93
C GLU A 28 9.07 22.99 7.23
N ASP A 29 9.60 24.18 6.93
CA ASP A 29 8.87 25.25 6.25
C ASP A 29 8.62 24.99 4.75
N ASP A 30 9.38 24.10 4.10
CA ASP A 30 9.24 23.73 2.66
C ASP A 30 8.85 22.26 2.48
N ARG A 31 8.26 21.67 3.53
CA ARG A 31 7.92 20.24 3.65
C ARG A 31 7.12 19.71 2.46
N MET A 32 5.99 20.35 2.18
CA MET A 32 5.08 19.91 1.12
C MET A 32 5.65 20.12 -0.28
N ALA A 33 6.40 21.22 -0.52
CA ALA A 33 7.00 21.42 -1.82
C ALA A 33 8.14 20.43 -2.08
N THR A 34 8.89 20.07 -1.04
CA THR A 34 9.93 19.04 -1.16
C THR A 34 9.32 17.67 -1.44
N ALA A 35 8.22 17.31 -0.75
CA ALA A 35 7.46 16.10 -1.05
C ALA A 35 6.93 16.10 -2.50
N GLN A 36 6.43 17.24 -3.00
CA GLN A 36 6.00 17.37 -4.39
C GLN A 36 7.16 17.18 -5.38
N ARG A 37 8.34 17.74 -5.11
CA ARG A 37 9.53 17.52 -5.97
C ARG A 37 9.94 16.05 -6.00
N TRP A 38 9.78 15.33 -4.89
CA TRP A 38 9.97 13.87 -4.84
C TRP A 38 8.96 13.15 -5.74
N VAL A 39 7.68 13.51 -5.66
CA VAL A 39 6.63 12.97 -6.53
C VAL A 39 6.96 13.22 -8.00
N ASP A 40 7.33 14.46 -8.35
CA ASP A 40 7.67 14.85 -9.71
C ASP A 40 8.88 14.07 -10.25
N ALA A 41 9.92 13.89 -9.42
CA ALA A 41 11.12 13.13 -9.77
C ALA A 41 10.81 11.64 -9.99
N ILE A 42 10.03 11.02 -9.09
CA ILE A 42 9.59 9.63 -9.23
C ILE A 42 8.76 9.45 -10.50
N HIS A 43 7.80 10.35 -10.72
CA HIS A 43 6.93 10.33 -11.89
C HIS A 43 7.74 10.47 -13.19
N ALA A 44 8.60 11.48 -13.26
CA ALA A 44 9.46 11.73 -14.42
C ALA A 44 10.35 10.53 -14.74
N ALA A 45 10.98 9.93 -13.72
CA ALA A 45 11.84 8.77 -13.92
C ALA A 45 11.06 7.53 -14.38
N PHE A 46 9.88 7.28 -13.81
CA PHE A 46 9.07 6.11 -14.16
C PHE A 46 8.53 6.19 -15.60
N TYR A 47 8.02 7.35 -15.99
CA TYR A 47 7.42 7.58 -17.31
C TYR A 47 8.42 8.05 -18.38
N ALA A 48 9.69 8.25 -18.04
CA ALA A 48 10.72 8.57 -19.01
C ALA A 48 10.78 7.48 -20.11
N PRO A 49 11.02 7.88 -21.38
CA PRO A 49 11.26 6.95 -22.47
C PRO A 49 12.44 6.04 -22.13
N THR A 50 12.20 4.74 -22.06
CA THR A 50 13.26 3.78 -21.75
C THR A 50 13.90 3.33 -23.04
N THR A 51 15.18 3.65 -23.21
CA THR A 51 15.99 3.25 -24.37
C THR A 51 16.48 1.81 -24.29
N GLN A 52 16.33 1.15 -23.14
CA GLN A 52 16.81 -0.22 -22.94
C GLN A 52 15.85 -1.27 -23.51
N ARG A 53 16.07 -1.65 -24.78
CA ARG A 53 15.61 -2.93 -25.32
C ARG A 53 16.40 -4.06 -24.65
N GLY A 54 15.74 -4.86 -23.82
CA GLY A 54 16.31 -6.11 -23.29
C GLY A 54 16.60 -6.14 -21.78
N ALA A 55 16.15 -5.15 -21.00
CA ALA A 55 16.24 -5.24 -19.54
C ALA A 55 15.38 -6.41 -19.02
N SER A 56 15.99 -7.30 -18.23
CA SER A 56 15.31 -8.44 -17.59
C SER A 56 14.41 -8.02 -16.43
N MET A 57 14.46 -6.75 -16.03
CA MET A 57 13.83 -6.20 -14.83
C MET A 57 12.75 -5.18 -15.23
N SER A 58 11.60 -5.25 -14.58
CA SER A 58 10.50 -4.32 -14.86
C SER A 58 10.80 -2.92 -14.31
N LYS A 59 10.25 -1.87 -14.93
CA LYS A 59 10.36 -0.48 -14.43
C LYS A 59 9.96 -0.31 -12.96
N PHE A 60 8.94 -1.06 -12.53
CA PHE A 60 8.48 -1.05 -11.15
C PHE A 60 9.55 -1.56 -10.19
N GLN A 61 10.19 -2.68 -10.53
CA GLN A 61 11.29 -3.24 -9.75
C GLN A 61 12.51 -2.32 -9.78
N GLU A 62 12.81 -1.68 -10.92
CA GLU A 62 13.94 -0.75 -11.04
C GLU A 62 13.76 0.44 -10.10
N LEU A 63 12.59 1.07 -10.14
CA LEU A 63 12.25 2.16 -9.24
C LEU A 63 12.28 1.72 -7.77
N GLU A 64 11.74 0.55 -7.45
CA GLU A 64 11.76 0.00 -6.09
C GLU A 64 13.19 -0.17 -5.55
N VAL A 65 14.09 -0.72 -6.38
CA VAL A 65 15.52 -0.90 -6.02
C VAL A 65 16.21 0.44 -5.82
N VAL A 66 15.96 1.41 -6.70
CA VAL A 66 16.53 2.76 -6.57
C VAL A 66 16.06 3.42 -5.28
N LEU A 67 14.76 3.40 -4.99
CA LEU A 67 14.20 3.98 -3.77
C LEU A 67 14.74 3.30 -2.51
N THR A 68 14.83 1.97 -2.51
CA THR A 68 15.43 1.22 -1.39
C THR A 68 16.90 1.64 -1.18
N ARG A 69 17.66 1.84 -2.26
CA ARG A 69 19.05 2.34 -2.19
C ARG A 69 19.10 3.78 -1.66
N VAL A 70 18.20 4.66 -2.09
CA VAL A 70 18.11 6.04 -1.58
C VAL A 70 17.90 6.01 -0.06
N PHE A 71 16.94 5.23 0.44
CA PHE A 71 16.68 5.12 1.88
C PHE A 71 17.88 4.57 2.66
N GLY A 72 18.57 3.56 2.11
CA GLY A 72 19.81 3.04 2.69
C GLY A 72 20.95 4.06 2.75
N THR A 73 21.18 4.81 1.67
CA THR A 73 22.19 5.88 1.62
C THR A 73 21.88 6.98 2.63
N LEU A 74 20.62 7.38 2.74
CA LEU A 74 20.20 8.40 3.70
C LEU A 74 20.46 7.93 5.13
N ARG A 75 20.12 6.68 5.47
CA ARG A 75 20.44 6.10 6.78
C ARG A 75 21.95 6.17 7.09
N GLN A 76 22.80 5.69 6.17
CA GLN A 76 24.25 5.63 6.37
C GLN A 76 24.90 6.99 6.62
N HIS A 77 24.47 8.03 5.88
CA HIS A 77 25.03 9.38 6.05
C HIS A 77 24.65 10.05 7.38
N HIS A 78 23.61 9.56 8.05
CA HIS A 78 23.17 10.11 9.33
C HIS A 78 23.76 9.38 10.54
N ASP A 79 24.22 8.14 10.39
CA ASP A 79 24.98 7.43 11.43
C ASP A 79 26.39 8.04 11.67
N GLU A 80 26.90 8.85 10.72
CA GLU A 80 28.21 9.53 10.82
C GLU A 80 28.15 10.88 11.57
N GLY A 81 26.96 11.38 11.91
CA GLY A 81 26.74 12.59 12.72
C GLY A 81 25.92 12.27 13.97
N CYS A 82 26.18 12.92 15.10
CA CYS A 82 25.63 12.55 16.43
C CYS A 82 24.09 12.63 16.63
N ASP A 83 23.27 12.74 15.57
CA ASP A 83 21.80 12.90 15.62
C ASP A 83 21.06 11.89 14.72
N GLY A 84 21.45 10.61 14.74
CA GLY A 84 20.93 9.57 13.83
C GLY A 84 19.42 9.27 13.95
N GLU A 85 18.83 9.38 15.14
CA GLU A 85 17.40 9.10 15.35
C GLU A 85 16.47 10.15 14.69
N ASP A 86 16.86 11.43 14.74
CA ASP A 86 16.06 12.53 14.21
C ASP A 86 15.99 12.52 12.67
N ALA A 87 17.05 12.05 12.02
CA ALA A 87 17.09 11.97 10.56
C ALA A 87 16.26 10.83 9.98
N VAL A 88 16.28 9.65 10.61
CA VAL A 88 15.40 8.54 10.22
C VAL A 88 13.94 8.96 10.42
N GLN A 89 13.63 9.65 11.52
CA GLN A 89 12.31 10.20 11.75
C GLN A 89 11.88 11.23 10.69
N LEU A 90 12.82 12.09 10.26
CA LEU A 90 12.58 13.07 9.20
C LEU A 90 12.27 12.38 7.87
N LEU A 91 13.02 11.34 7.52
CA LEU A 91 12.76 10.50 6.34
C LEU A 91 11.34 9.93 6.39
N TRP A 92 10.95 9.29 7.49
CA TRP A 92 9.61 8.73 7.63
C TRP A 92 8.51 9.79 7.51
N THR A 93 8.72 10.96 8.10
CA THR A 93 7.77 12.08 8.03
C THR A 93 7.61 12.58 6.60
N CYS A 94 8.72 12.77 5.88
CA CYS A 94 8.74 13.13 4.47
C CYS A 94 8.01 12.08 3.60
N MET A 95 8.30 10.81 3.84
CA MET A 95 7.74 9.70 3.06
C MET A 95 6.23 9.57 3.24
N VAL A 96 5.69 9.92 4.40
CA VAL A 96 4.23 10.02 4.59
C VAL A 96 3.64 11.04 3.63
N ASP A 97 4.23 12.23 3.50
CA ASP A 97 3.69 13.26 2.60
C ASP A 97 3.79 12.84 1.14
N VAL A 98 4.90 12.22 0.74
CA VAL A 98 5.08 11.68 -0.61
C VAL A 98 4.02 10.62 -0.91
N VAL A 99 3.81 9.66 0.00
CA VAL A 99 2.77 8.63 -0.15
C VAL A 99 1.39 9.26 -0.23
N LEU A 100 1.07 10.23 0.63
CA LEU A 100 -0.22 10.92 0.61
C LEU A 100 -0.44 11.68 -0.70
N LEU A 101 0.56 12.37 -1.24
CA LEU A 101 0.46 13.07 -2.52
C LEU A 101 0.25 12.09 -3.69
N LEU A 102 0.95 10.95 -3.69
CA LEU A 102 0.78 9.90 -4.71
C LEU A 102 -0.57 9.17 -4.59
N ALA A 103 -1.10 9.05 -3.38
CA ALA A 103 -2.35 8.35 -3.11
C ALA A 103 -3.60 9.22 -3.28
N GLN A 104 -3.44 10.54 -3.41
CA GLN A 104 -4.55 11.47 -3.59
C GLN A 104 -5.12 11.45 -5.02
N GLU A 105 -6.44 11.64 -5.13
CA GLU A 105 -7.08 11.97 -6.40
C GLU A 105 -6.60 13.37 -6.83
N GLN A 106 -5.75 13.45 -7.84
CA GLN A 106 -5.48 14.72 -8.50
C GLN A 106 -6.71 15.11 -9.34
N PRO A 107 -7.15 16.38 -9.31
CA PRO A 107 -8.14 16.85 -10.28
C PRO A 107 -7.60 16.55 -11.70
N PRO A 108 -8.44 16.07 -12.62
CA PRO A 108 -7.99 15.77 -13.97
C PRO A 108 -7.33 17.04 -14.54
N PRO A 109 -6.17 16.91 -15.22
CA PRO A 109 -5.54 18.07 -15.84
C PRO A 109 -6.57 18.77 -16.72
N PRO A 110 -6.64 20.12 -16.68
CA PRO A 110 -7.54 20.86 -17.55
C PRO A 110 -7.29 20.39 -18.97
N ALA A 111 -8.36 19.97 -19.65
CA ALA A 111 -8.26 19.45 -21.00
C ALA A 111 -7.47 20.46 -21.84
N ALA A 112 -6.31 20.03 -22.35
CA ALA A 112 -5.53 20.82 -23.28
C ALA A 112 -6.46 21.27 -24.41
N GLY A 113 -6.45 22.58 -24.67
CA GLY A 113 -7.47 23.30 -25.42
C GLY A 113 -7.90 22.59 -26.70
N HIS A 114 -9.21 22.38 -26.82
CA HIS A 114 -9.82 22.36 -28.13
C HIS A 114 -10.15 23.81 -28.47
N ASP A 115 -9.23 24.45 -29.20
CA ASP A 115 -9.50 25.69 -29.91
C ASP A 115 -10.77 25.51 -30.75
N GLY A 116 -11.70 26.45 -30.59
CA GLY A 116 -13.04 26.36 -31.17
C GLY A 116 -13.86 27.61 -30.95
N ARG A 117 -13.31 28.75 -31.38
CA ARG A 117 -13.98 29.95 -31.93
C ARG A 117 -15.48 30.12 -31.61
N SER A 118 -15.75 31.16 -30.82
CA SER A 118 -17.07 31.79 -30.67
C SER A 118 -17.54 32.37 -32.01
N ASP A 119 -18.80 32.13 -32.39
CA ASP A 119 -19.73 33.14 -32.91
C ASP A 119 -21.15 32.55 -33.14
N ASN A 120 -22.06 32.95 -32.24
CA ASN A 120 -23.48 33.33 -32.39
C ASN A 120 -24.53 32.52 -33.21
N ALA A 121 -25.59 32.16 -32.46
CA ALA A 121 -27.02 32.49 -32.65
C ALA A 121 -28.04 31.41 -33.09
N ALA A 122 -29.17 31.46 -32.36
CA ALA A 122 -30.55 31.05 -32.67
C ALA A 122 -31.03 29.59 -32.39
N GLN A 123 -31.64 29.44 -31.20
CA GLN A 123 -33.07 29.12 -30.96
C GLN A 123 -33.70 27.79 -31.44
N ASN A 124 -34.22 27.03 -30.45
CA ASN A 124 -35.29 26.03 -30.43
C ASN A 124 -35.27 24.86 -31.45
N ASP A 125 -35.23 23.62 -30.96
CA ASP A 125 -36.41 22.85 -30.52
C ASP A 125 -36.08 21.34 -30.44
N SER A 126 -36.58 20.69 -29.39
CA SER A 126 -36.96 19.27 -29.31
C SER A 126 -35.96 18.12 -29.62
N ALA A 127 -35.78 17.31 -28.57
CA ALA A 127 -35.72 15.84 -28.57
C ALA A 127 -34.38 15.09 -28.79
N LYS A 128 -34.11 14.24 -27.79
CA LYS A 128 -33.33 12.99 -27.83
C LYS A 128 -31.84 13.12 -28.17
N GLN A 129 -31.02 13.40 -27.15
CA GLN A 129 -29.67 12.84 -27.11
C GLN A 129 -29.39 12.16 -25.77
N HIS A 130 -29.24 10.84 -25.86
CA HIS A 130 -28.58 9.99 -24.89
C HIS A 130 -27.16 10.51 -24.60
N THR A 131 -27.00 11.39 -23.63
CA THR A 131 -25.69 11.60 -23.02
C THR A 131 -25.48 10.49 -21.99
N LYS A 132 -24.84 9.41 -22.46
CA LYS A 132 -24.12 8.46 -21.62
C LYS A 132 -23.34 9.27 -20.57
N LYS A 133 -23.82 9.28 -19.32
CA LYS A 133 -22.99 9.66 -18.18
C LYS A 133 -21.84 8.66 -18.15
N ALA A 134 -20.74 9.00 -18.80
CA ALA A 134 -19.49 8.33 -18.58
C ALA A 134 -19.18 8.53 -17.09
N ASN A 135 -19.43 7.48 -16.30
CA ASN A 135 -18.74 7.27 -15.04
C ASN A 135 -17.24 7.22 -15.39
N LYS A 136 -16.62 8.40 -15.54
CA LYS A 136 -15.17 8.54 -15.42
C LYS A 136 -14.88 8.09 -14.00
N LYS A 137 -14.52 6.81 -13.86
CA LYS A 137 -13.91 6.29 -12.65
C LYS A 137 -12.87 7.33 -12.26
N ARG A 138 -12.97 7.87 -11.05
CA ARG A 138 -11.94 8.74 -10.51
C ARG A 138 -10.67 7.88 -10.47
N VAL A 139 -9.79 8.10 -11.44
CA VAL A 139 -8.56 7.31 -11.56
C VAL A 139 -7.56 8.04 -10.68
N GLN A 140 -7.08 7.38 -9.64
CA GLN A 140 -5.88 7.79 -8.91
C GLN A 140 -4.69 7.40 -9.81
N PRO A 141 -4.13 8.34 -10.61
CA PRO A 141 -3.18 7.97 -11.66
C PRO A 141 -1.86 7.48 -11.08
N TYR A 142 -1.56 7.83 -9.83
CA TYR A 142 -0.29 7.55 -9.16
C TYR A 142 -0.35 6.43 -8.12
N THR A 143 -1.50 5.74 -7.97
CA THR A 143 -1.61 4.56 -7.09
C THR A 143 -0.50 3.53 -7.33
N PRO A 144 -0.14 3.16 -8.57
CA PRO A 144 0.96 2.21 -8.78
C PRO A 144 2.31 2.73 -8.27
N LEU A 145 2.57 4.03 -8.35
CA LEU A 145 3.79 4.65 -7.82
C LEU A 145 3.78 4.68 -6.29
N ALA A 146 2.64 4.99 -5.68
CA ALA A 146 2.46 4.92 -4.23
C ALA A 146 2.78 3.52 -3.68
N PHE A 147 2.32 2.47 -4.38
CA PHE A 147 2.66 1.09 -4.04
C PHE A 147 4.16 0.81 -4.10
N VAL A 148 4.86 1.28 -5.14
CA VAL A 148 6.32 1.08 -5.25
C VAL A 148 7.06 1.75 -4.09
N VAL A 149 6.66 2.98 -3.74
CA VAL A 149 7.22 3.69 -2.59
C VAL A 149 6.97 2.90 -1.30
N LEU A 150 5.75 2.42 -1.07
CA LEU A 150 5.44 1.59 0.11
C LEU A 150 6.23 0.28 0.15
N CYS A 151 6.41 -0.41 -0.97
CA CYS A 151 7.22 -1.63 -1.04
C CYS A 151 8.68 -1.35 -0.67
N ALA A 152 9.25 -0.26 -1.20
CA ALA A 152 10.61 0.16 -0.86
C ALA A 152 10.73 0.54 0.64
N LEU A 153 9.73 1.21 1.21
CA LEU A 153 9.69 1.54 2.64
C LEU A 153 9.55 0.30 3.52
N LYS A 154 8.76 -0.69 3.12
CA LYS A 154 8.66 -1.99 3.82
C LYS A 154 9.99 -2.73 3.84
N LYS A 155 10.70 -2.76 2.71
CA LYS A 155 12.05 -3.33 2.63
C LYS A 155 13.00 -2.58 3.56
N PHE A 156 12.98 -1.25 3.52
CA PHE A 156 13.79 -0.42 4.42
C PHE A 156 13.49 -0.67 5.90
N ALA A 157 12.22 -0.75 6.30
CA ALA A 157 11.81 -1.07 7.67
C ALA A 157 12.30 -2.46 8.11
N SER A 158 12.15 -3.49 7.27
CA SER A 158 12.60 -4.85 7.59
C SER A 158 14.13 -4.95 7.78
N GLN A 159 14.90 -4.15 7.04
CA GLN A 159 16.36 -4.08 7.18
C GLN A 159 16.79 -3.36 8.47
N GLN A 160 15.92 -2.54 9.07
CA GLN A 160 16.18 -1.91 10.36
C GLN A 160 16.04 -2.93 11.50
N GLU A 161 15.02 -3.80 11.43
CA GLU A 161 14.73 -4.80 12.47
C GLU A 161 15.74 -5.95 12.50
N SER A 162 16.32 -6.34 11.36
CA SER A 162 17.30 -7.44 11.30
C SER A 162 18.71 -7.07 11.79
N GLY A 163 19.01 -5.78 11.96
CA GLY A 163 20.35 -5.28 12.31
C GLY A 163 20.61 -5.10 13.81
N ASP A 164 19.57 -5.13 14.65
CA ASP A 164 19.69 -4.79 16.08
C ASP A 164 19.03 -5.90 16.93
N ALA A 165 19.87 -6.81 17.43
CA ALA A 165 19.46 -7.85 18.37
C ALA A 165 19.30 -7.25 19.78
N GLY A 166 18.30 -6.40 20.00
CA GLY A 166 18.03 -5.88 21.34
C GLY A 166 17.24 -4.57 21.38
N GLY A 167 15.96 -4.60 20.97
CA GLY A 167 15.08 -3.44 21.13
C GLY A 167 13.80 -3.55 20.31
N ALA A 168 12.93 -4.47 20.67
CA ALA A 168 11.62 -4.60 20.05
C ALA A 168 10.82 -3.29 20.17
N THR A 169 10.24 -2.85 19.05
CA THR A 169 9.26 -1.76 18.86
C THR A 169 9.78 -0.31 18.63
N SER A 170 10.03 0.00 17.36
CA SER A 170 9.24 1.02 16.63
C SER A 170 9.41 2.53 16.92
N SER A 171 10.62 3.09 17.08
CA SER A 171 10.77 4.56 17.19
C SER A 171 10.19 5.30 15.96
N ALA A 172 10.46 4.81 14.74
CA ALA A 172 9.92 5.34 13.48
C ALA A 172 8.39 5.20 13.35
N THR A 173 7.84 4.08 13.84
CA THR A 173 6.41 3.77 13.72
C THR A 173 5.58 4.48 14.78
N VAL A 174 6.15 4.80 15.95
CA VAL A 174 5.43 5.45 17.06
C VAL A 174 5.13 6.92 16.78
N ARG A 175 6.04 7.68 16.14
CA ARG A 175 5.82 9.10 15.86
C ARG A 175 5.05 9.38 14.55
N VAL A 176 5.08 8.45 13.58
CA VAL A 176 4.21 8.58 12.38
C VAL A 176 2.74 8.27 12.71
N LYS A 177 2.45 7.43 13.71
CA LYS A 177 1.09 7.17 14.20
C LYS A 177 0.33 8.43 14.64
N SER A 178 1.02 9.50 15.03
CA SER A 178 0.40 10.79 15.36
C SER A 178 0.19 11.72 14.16
N ASN A 179 0.48 11.29 12.92
CA ASN A 179 0.24 12.10 11.73
C ASN A 179 -1.27 12.18 11.44
N ALA A 180 -1.89 13.29 11.82
CA ALA A 180 -3.33 13.52 11.65
C ALA A 180 -3.79 13.46 10.19
N ALA A 181 -2.95 13.89 9.23
CA ALA A 181 -3.29 13.82 7.80
C ALA A 181 -3.34 12.39 7.29
N LEU A 182 -2.38 11.54 7.72
CA LEU A 182 -2.35 10.13 7.40
C LEU A 182 -3.55 9.39 8.02
N THR A 183 -3.84 9.63 9.29
CA THR A 183 -5.00 9.05 9.97
C THR A 183 -6.31 9.49 9.30
N ALA A 184 -6.46 10.78 8.98
CA ALA A 184 -7.64 11.28 8.27
C ALA A 184 -7.80 10.67 6.87
N PHE A 185 -6.69 10.47 6.14
CA PHE A 185 -6.69 9.80 4.85
C PHE A 185 -7.17 8.35 4.97
N CYS A 186 -6.65 7.61 5.95
CA CYS A 186 -7.03 6.22 6.19
C CYS A 186 -8.49 6.10 6.66
N GLN A 187 -8.93 6.97 7.59
CA GLN A 187 -10.32 7.06 8.04
C GLN A 187 -11.27 7.24 6.85
N ARG A 188 -10.99 8.21 5.98
CA ARG A 188 -11.79 8.44 4.77
C ARG A 188 -11.82 7.22 3.85
N GLY A 189 -10.70 6.51 3.72
CA GLY A 189 -10.63 5.29 2.91
C GLY A 189 -11.43 4.12 3.47
N LEU A 190 -11.55 4.02 4.80
CA LEU A 190 -12.38 3.02 5.48
C LEU A 190 -13.88 3.36 5.36
N GLU A 191 -14.24 4.64 5.49
CA GLU A 191 -15.61 5.14 5.37
C GLU A 191 -16.13 5.09 3.92
N ILE A 192 -15.31 5.54 2.96
CA ILE A 192 -15.67 5.73 1.55
C ILE A 192 -14.68 4.91 0.69
N PRO A 193 -15.03 3.67 0.31
CA PRO A 193 -14.11 2.77 -0.40
C PRO A 193 -13.65 3.29 -1.75
N GLU A 194 -14.47 4.11 -2.40
CA GLU A 194 -14.16 4.69 -3.69
C GLU A 194 -13.18 5.86 -3.58
N ALA A 195 -12.96 6.40 -2.38
CA ALA A 195 -12.08 7.55 -2.17
C ALA A 195 -10.58 7.19 -2.13
N VAL A 196 -10.27 5.92 -1.87
CA VAL A 196 -8.89 5.41 -1.77
C VAL A 196 -8.84 4.00 -2.33
N ASP A 197 -7.84 3.68 -3.16
CA ASP A 197 -7.58 2.30 -3.55
C ASP A 197 -7.45 1.42 -2.30
N GLN A 198 -8.33 0.42 -2.18
CA GLN A 198 -8.49 -0.34 -0.95
C GLN A 198 -7.31 -1.27 -0.67
N LYS A 199 -6.58 -1.70 -1.70
CA LYS A 199 -5.34 -2.45 -1.48
C LYS A 199 -4.26 -1.51 -0.94
N LEU A 200 -4.14 -0.32 -1.50
CA LEU A 200 -3.18 0.69 -1.07
C LEU A 200 -3.44 1.09 0.38
N LEU A 201 -4.70 1.34 0.72
CA LEU A 201 -5.15 1.65 2.08
C LEU A 201 -4.63 0.62 3.08
N VAL A 202 -4.83 -0.67 2.82
CA VAL A 202 -4.41 -1.73 3.73
C VAL A 202 -2.88 -1.84 3.82
N GLU A 203 -2.13 -1.59 2.73
CA GLU A 203 -0.66 -1.52 2.82
C GLU A 203 -0.17 -0.35 3.67
N ILE A 204 -0.84 0.81 3.60
CA ILE A 204 -0.54 2.01 4.41
C ILE A 204 -0.83 1.72 5.88
N LEU A 205 -2.02 1.19 6.19
CA LEU A 205 -2.42 0.81 7.54
C LEU A 205 -1.40 -0.15 8.18
N ASP A 206 -0.98 -1.16 7.41
CA ASP A 206 0.01 -2.16 7.82
C ASP A 206 1.41 -1.55 8.02
N LEU A 207 1.93 -0.80 7.04
CA LEU A 207 3.27 -0.19 7.16
C LEU A 207 3.38 0.74 8.36
N PHE A 208 2.38 1.60 8.56
CA PHE A 208 2.40 2.60 9.63
C PHE A 208 1.75 2.10 10.92
N GLN A 209 1.31 0.84 10.96
CA GLN A 209 0.71 0.20 12.12
C GLN A 209 -0.45 1.02 12.71
N LEU A 210 -1.30 1.56 11.84
CA LEU A 210 -2.45 2.38 12.21
C LEU A 210 -3.61 1.46 12.58
N THR A 211 -3.85 1.28 13.88
CA THR A 211 -4.85 0.34 14.39
C THR A 211 -6.03 1.03 15.09
N HIS A 212 -5.89 2.29 15.51
CA HIS A 212 -6.89 2.99 16.32
C HIS A 212 -7.99 3.62 15.46
N PHE A 213 -8.82 2.77 14.84
CA PHE A 213 -10.02 3.17 14.12
C PHE A 213 -11.26 2.59 14.79
N ASP A 214 -12.43 3.15 14.49
CA ASP A 214 -13.70 2.60 14.98
C ASP A 214 -13.89 1.15 14.52
N ALA A 215 -14.25 0.27 15.45
CA ALA A 215 -14.36 -1.16 15.18
C ALA A 215 -15.43 -1.47 14.13
N ALA A 216 -16.55 -0.74 14.12
CA ALA A 216 -17.62 -0.95 13.15
C ALA A 216 -17.17 -0.57 11.74
N LEU A 217 -16.38 0.49 11.58
CA LEU A 217 -15.77 0.85 10.30
C LEU A 217 -14.81 -0.21 9.79
N VAL A 218 -13.94 -0.72 10.67
CA VAL A 218 -12.94 -1.75 10.33
C VAL A 218 -13.64 -3.07 9.95
N LEU A 219 -14.68 -3.46 10.68
CA LEU A 219 -15.51 -4.63 10.34
C LEU A 219 -16.21 -4.46 8.98
N ALA A 220 -16.81 -3.30 8.73
CA ALA A 220 -17.47 -3.01 7.46
C ALA A 220 -16.49 -3.02 6.27
N ALA A 221 -15.26 -2.53 6.46
CA ALA A 221 -14.20 -2.60 5.46
C ALA A 221 -13.80 -4.06 5.17
N CYS A 222 -13.59 -4.87 6.21
CA CYS A 222 -13.27 -6.30 6.07
C CYS A 222 -14.35 -7.07 5.33
N ASP A 223 -15.63 -6.91 5.71
CA ASP A 223 -16.76 -7.54 5.02
C ASP A 223 -16.77 -7.19 3.52
N ARG A 224 -16.47 -5.93 3.19
CA ARG A 224 -16.36 -5.48 1.80
C ARG A 224 -15.22 -6.16 1.06
N HIS A 225 -14.06 -6.33 1.69
CA HIS A 225 -12.94 -7.07 1.11
C HIS A 225 -13.29 -8.55 0.87
N VAL A 226 -13.98 -9.19 1.81
CA VAL A 226 -14.47 -10.56 1.66
C VAL A 226 -15.45 -10.67 0.49
N ARG A 227 -16.45 -9.80 0.42
CA ARG A 227 -17.43 -9.77 -0.69
C ARG A 227 -16.80 -9.53 -2.06
N THR A 228 -15.78 -8.68 -2.12
CA THR A 228 -15.03 -8.38 -3.35
C THR A 228 -13.90 -9.37 -3.64
N LYS A 229 -13.76 -10.43 -2.83
CA LYS A 229 -12.71 -11.46 -2.92
C LYS A 229 -11.29 -10.89 -2.83
N SER A 230 -11.13 -9.74 -2.19
CA SER A 230 -9.83 -9.15 -1.87
C SER A 230 -9.29 -9.72 -0.55
N TYR A 231 -9.15 -11.05 -0.49
CA TYR A 231 -8.90 -11.78 0.75
C TYR A 231 -7.57 -11.47 1.42
N SER A 232 -6.50 -11.17 0.66
CA SER A 232 -5.23 -10.74 1.23
C SER A 232 -5.36 -9.44 2.06
N ALA A 233 -6.21 -8.51 1.61
CA ALA A 233 -6.49 -7.27 2.32
C ALA A 233 -7.32 -7.54 3.59
N ALA A 234 -8.31 -8.43 3.51
CA ALA A 234 -9.08 -8.86 4.67
C ALA A 234 -8.19 -9.50 5.75
N VAL A 235 -7.30 -10.42 5.36
CA VAL A 235 -6.34 -11.07 6.28
C VAL A 235 -5.46 -10.03 6.96
N LYS A 236 -4.92 -9.06 6.21
CA LYS A 236 -4.09 -7.98 6.77
C LYS A 236 -4.85 -7.14 7.79
N LEU A 237 -6.09 -6.74 7.49
CA LEU A 237 -6.93 -5.99 8.44
C LEU A 237 -7.16 -6.78 9.74
N CYS A 238 -7.46 -8.08 9.63
CA CYS A 238 -7.64 -8.94 10.81
C CYS A 238 -6.36 -9.04 11.65
N THR A 239 -5.20 -9.24 11.01
CA THR A 239 -3.91 -9.35 11.71
C THR A 239 -3.46 -8.04 12.36
N LEU A 240 -3.77 -6.91 11.71
CA LEU A 240 -3.41 -5.58 12.16
C LEU A 240 -4.29 -5.10 13.32
N CYS A 241 -5.62 -5.22 13.20
CA CYS A 241 -6.59 -4.75 14.18
C CYS A 241 -7.02 -5.88 15.12
N ARG A 242 -6.08 -6.40 15.92
CA ARG A 242 -6.33 -7.51 16.86
C ARG A 242 -7.32 -7.21 17.99
N HIS A 243 -7.58 -5.92 18.24
CA HIS A 243 -8.53 -5.47 19.26
C HIS A 243 -9.99 -5.55 18.80
N VAL A 244 -10.24 -5.82 17.52
CA VAL A 244 -11.59 -5.98 16.96
C VAL A 244 -12.04 -7.43 17.15
N GLU A 245 -13.28 -7.62 17.59
CA GLU A 245 -13.90 -8.94 17.65
C GLU A 245 -14.33 -9.38 16.25
N TRP A 246 -13.52 -10.25 15.64
CA TRP A 246 -13.73 -10.69 14.26
C TRP A 246 -14.66 -11.89 14.16
N PRO A 247 -15.61 -11.90 13.20
CA PRO A 247 -16.38 -13.11 12.86
C PRO A 247 -15.53 -14.07 12.02
N PHE A 248 -14.40 -14.55 12.58
CA PHE A 248 -13.43 -15.37 11.86
C PHE A 248 -14.04 -16.61 11.19
N ALA A 249 -15.01 -17.25 11.85
CA ALA A 249 -15.73 -18.39 11.30
C ALA A 249 -16.39 -18.07 9.94
N ASP A 250 -17.09 -16.93 9.84
CA ASP A 250 -17.81 -16.53 8.63
C ASP A 250 -16.84 -16.11 7.52
N ILE A 251 -15.74 -15.45 7.89
CA ILE A 251 -14.69 -15.03 6.96
C ILE A 251 -13.99 -16.26 6.37
N VAL A 252 -13.58 -17.23 7.20
CA VAL A 252 -12.91 -18.47 6.77
C VAL A 252 -13.83 -19.29 5.86
N LYS A 253 -15.11 -19.45 6.24
CA LYS A 253 -16.11 -20.11 5.38
C LYS A 253 -16.25 -19.42 4.03
N SER A 254 -16.34 -18.09 4.01
CA SER A 254 -16.44 -17.32 2.77
C SER A 254 -15.23 -17.52 1.85
N MET A 255 -14.02 -17.53 2.41
CA MET A 255 -12.78 -17.80 1.66
C MET A 255 -12.76 -19.24 1.10
N ALA A 256 -13.11 -20.23 1.91
CA ALA A 256 -13.19 -21.64 1.51
C ALA A 256 -14.23 -21.89 0.41
N GLN A 257 -15.44 -21.31 0.53
CA GLN A 257 -16.50 -21.38 -0.47
C GLN A 257 -16.10 -20.72 -1.79
N ALA A 258 -15.29 -19.65 -1.73
CA ALA A 258 -14.68 -19.05 -2.90
C ALA A 258 -13.44 -19.82 -3.43
N LYS A 259 -13.08 -20.94 -2.79
CA LYS A 259 -11.91 -21.78 -3.08
C LYS A 259 -10.55 -21.07 -2.92
N ASP A 260 -10.49 -19.96 -2.18
CA ASP A 260 -9.22 -19.33 -1.80
C ASP A 260 -8.70 -19.95 -0.50
N TRP A 261 -8.21 -21.18 -0.63
CA TRP A 261 -7.65 -21.96 0.47
C TRP A 261 -6.40 -21.32 1.07
N VAL A 262 -5.59 -20.63 0.25
CA VAL A 262 -4.35 -20.01 0.72
C VAL A 262 -4.67 -18.88 1.70
N SER A 263 -5.61 -18.01 1.35
CA SER A 263 -6.03 -16.93 2.25
C SER A 263 -6.74 -17.47 3.50
N ALA A 264 -7.57 -18.52 3.36
CA ALA A 264 -8.23 -19.16 4.49
C ALA A 264 -7.23 -19.76 5.48
N GLU A 265 -6.27 -20.56 4.99
CA GLU A 265 -5.20 -21.16 5.80
C GLU A 265 -4.34 -20.09 6.47
N LEU A 266 -4.00 -19.02 5.74
CA LEU A 266 -3.22 -17.91 6.27
C LEU A 266 -3.97 -17.18 7.41
N LEU A 267 -5.29 -16.99 7.27
CA LEU A 267 -6.10 -16.37 8.32
C LEU A 267 -6.12 -17.23 9.58
N VAL A 268 -6.36 -18.54 9.45
CA VAL A 268 -6.39 -19.48 10.58
C VAL A 268 -5.07 -19.45 11.35
N ARG A 269 -3.93 -19.49 10.64
CA ARG A 269 -2.58 -19.45 11.26
C ARG A 269 -2.25 -18.13 11.95
N ASN A 270 -2.86 -17.03 11.52
CA ASN A 270 -2.63 -15.71 12.10
C ASN A 270 -3.56 -15.41 13.29
N CYS A 271 -4.53 -16.28 13.58
CA CYS A 271 -5.38 -16.14 14.76
C CYS A 271 -4.62 -16.53 16.03
N GLU A 272 -5.13 -16.09 17.19
CA GLU A 272 -4.59 -16.53 18.48
C GLU A 272 -4.67 -18.06 18.60
N ARG A 273 -3.65 -18.67 19.23
CA ARG A 273 -3.51 -20.14 19.33
C ARG A 273 -4.75 -20.86 19.87
N SER A 274 -5.49 -20.23 20.79
CA SER A 274 -6.76 -20.77 21.33
C SER A 274 -7.86 -20.89 20.28
N ASN A 275 -7.88 -19.99 19.29
CA ASN A 275 -8.86 -19.97 18.21
C ASN A 275 -8.37 -20.72 16.96
N GLU A 276 -7.05 -20.88 16.79
CA GLU A 276 -6.43 -21.56 15.66
C GLU A 276 -6.98 -22.98 15.47
N THR A 277 -7.00 -23.81 16.52
CA THR A 277 -7.50 -25.19 16.43
C THR A 277 -8.99 -25.23 16.06
N THR A 278 -9.82 -24.38 16.66
CA THR A 278 -11.26 -24.31 16.37
C THR A 278 -11.52 -23.89 14.92
N LEU A 279 -10.80 -22.87 14.43
CA LEU A 279 -10.92 -22.39 13.06
C LEU A 279 -10.34 -23.38 12.05
N ALA A 280 -9.28 -24.11 12.39
CA ALA A 280 -8.71 -25.17 11.56
C ALA A 280 -9.70 -26.33 11.37
N LYS A 281 -10.34 -26.79 12.45
CA LYS A 281 -11.41 -27.79 12.38
C LYS A 281 -12.57 -27.32 11.50
N LEU A 282 -13.02 -26.08 11.68
CA LEU A 282 -14.06 -25.48 10.85
C LEU A 282 -13.66 -25.41 9.36
N LEU A 283 -12.41 -25.07 9.04
CA LEU A 283 -11.90 -25.05 7.67
C LEU A 283 -11.86 -26.46 7.05
N ILE A 284 -11.48 -27.48 7.84
CA ILE A 284 -11.52 -28.89 7.43
C ILE A 284 -12.95 -29.34 7.16
N ASP A 285 -13.88 -29.04 8.06
CA ASP A 285 -15.30 -29.40 7.91
C ASP A 285 -15.91 -28.75 6.65
N GLU A 286 -15.57 -27.50 6.35
CA GLU A 286 -15.99 -26.83 5.13
C GLU A 286 -15.37 -27.49 3.88
N ALA A 287 -14.11 -27.93 3.94
CA ALA A 287 -13.47 -28.69 2.86
C ALA A 287 -14.14 -30.06 2.64
N ILE A 288 -14.57 -30.74 3.70
CA ILE A 288 -15.36 -31.98 3.62
C ILE A 288 -16.72 -31.69 2.96
N ALA A 289 -17.42 -30.64 3.40
CA ALA A 289 -18.72 -30.24 2.85
C ALA A 289 -18.63 -29.91 1.35
N LEU A 290 -17.53 -29.28 0.91
CA LEU A 290 -17.23 -28.98 -0.49
C LEU A 290 -16.63 -30.18 -1.26
N ARG A 291 -16.47 -31.34 -0.62
CA ARG A 291 -15.93 -32.60 -1.17
C ARG A 291 -14.50 -32.48 -1.68
N GLU A 292 -13.68 -31.63 -1.07
CA GLU A 292 -12.27 -31.40 -1.42
C GLU A 292 -11.34 -32.33 -0.60
N PHE A 293 -11.53 -33.65 -0.69
CA PHE A 293 -10.86 -34.63 0.20
C PHE A 293 -9.32 -34.58 0.16
N LYS A 294 -8.71 -34.30 -1.01
CA LYS A 294 -7.25 -34.08 -1.11
C LYS A 294 -6.77 -32.86 -0.31
N ARG A 295 -7.64 -31.87 -0.11
CA ARG A 295 -7.37 -30.71 0.73
C ARG A 295 -7.52 -31.09 2.20
N VAL A 296 -8.56 -31.85 2.53
CA VAL A 296 -8.81 -32.34 3.89
C VAL A 296 -7.56 -33.01 4.48
N HIS A 297 -6.99 -34.02 3.81
CA HIS A 297 -5.76 -34.67 4.32
C HIS A 297 -4.60 -33.68 4.53
N ARG A 298 -4.38 -32.79 3.56
CA ARG A 298 -3.31 -31.76 3.66
C ARG A 298 -3.53 -30.80 4.83
N LEU A 299 -4.78 -30.40 5.09
CA LEU A 299 -5.12 -29.50 6.19
C LEU A 299 -4.97 -30.22 7.55
N VAL A 300 -5.44 -31.46 7.65
CA VAL A 300 -5.30 -32.29 8.85
C VAL A 300 -3.81 -32.42 9.22
N GLU A 301 -2.95 -32.73 8.25
CA GLU A 301 -1.49 -32.76 8.46
C GLU A 301 -0.94 -31.37 8.80
N ALA A 302 -1.29 -30.33 8.04
CA ALA A 302 -0.75 -28.99 8.21
C ALA A 302 -1.09 -28.33 9.55
N PHE A 303 -2.20 -28.72 10.18
CA PHE A 303 -2.62 -28.24 11.50
C PHE A 303 -2.40 -29.26 12.62
N ASN A 304 -1.74 -30.39 12.34
CA ASN A 304 -1.47 -31.48 13.29
C ASN A 304 -2.73 -32.06 13.96
N LEU A 305 -3.81 -32.24 13.19
CA LEU A 305 -5.12 -32.72 13.68
C LEU A 305 -5.39 -34.20 13.37
N SER A 306 -4.37 -35.00 13.06
CA SER A 306 -4.53 -36.41 12.67
C SER A 306 -5.23 -37.27 13.74
N GLN A 307 -5.11 -36.90 15.02
CA GLN A 307 -5.81 -37.61 16.11
C GLN A 307 -7.31 -37.31 16.17
N ASP A 308 -7.73 -36.14 15.69
CA ASP A 308 -9.14 -35.73 15.67
C ASP A 308 -9.89 -36.26 14.45
N TYR A 309 -9.17 -36.67 13.40
CA TYR A 309 -9.71 -37.11 12.12
C TYR A 309 -9.11 -38.48 11.70
N LEU A 310 -9.19 -39.47 12.58
CA LEU A 310 -8.61 -40.81 12.38
C LEU A 310 -9.22 -41.59 11.20
N ASP A 311 -10.45 -41.25 10.80
CA ASP A 311 -11.21 -41.93 9.74
C ASP A 311 -11.01 -41.30 8.35
N LEU A 312 -10.19 -40.23 8.25
CA LEU A 312 -9.83 -39.55 7.01
C LEU A 312 -8.41 -39.90 6.60
#